data_AF-K2BC70-F1
#
_entry.id   AF-K2BC70-F1
#
_cell.length_a   1.000
_cell.length_b   1.000
_cell.length_c   1.000
_cell.angle_alpha   90.00
_cell.angle_beta   90.00
_cell.angle_gamma   90.00
#
_symmetry.space_group_name_H-M   'P 1'
#
loop_
_entity.id
_entity.type
_entity.pdbx_description
1 polymer ?
#
loop_
_entity_poly.entity_id
_entity_poly.type
_entity_poly.pdbx_seq_one_letter_code
_entity_poly.pdbx_strand_id
1 'polypeptide(L)'
;MRTVEEYIGKLNLQRHPEGGYFSEIYRSTDKVIPLNDRYRSDNKPITRDAGTSIYFLLDKTDYSAWHVLKSDEIWHFYDGSPMHIHTIDEQGELKTHILGNPCFTDG
;
A
#
# COMPACT_ATOMS: atom_id res chain seq x y z
N MET A 1 -24.06 -3.88 0.70
CA MET A 1 -22.65 -3.54 0.93
C MET A 1 -22.00 -4.76 1.55
N ARG A 2 -20.81 -5.17 1.10
CA ARG A 2 -20.11 -6.32 1.71
C ARG A 2 -19.57 -5.95 3.08
N THR A 3 -19.50 -6.90 4.00
CA THR A 3 -18.91 -6.65 5.34
C THR A 3 -17.39 -6.79 5.29
N VAL A 4 -16.72 -6.28 6.31
CA VAL A 4 -15.26 -6.40 6.47
C VAL A 4 -14.87 -7.88 6.59
N GLU A 5 -15.63 -8.68 7.33
CA GLU A 5 -15.40 -10.11 7.52
C GLU A 5 -15.53 -10.90 6.22
N GLU A 6 -16.48 -10.52 5.35
CA GLU A 6 -16.61 -11.13 4.03
C GLU A 6 -15.36 -10.90 3.19
N TYR A 7 -14.78 -9.69 3.22
CA TYR A 7 -13.53 -9.39 2.53
C TYR A 7 -12.35 -10.16 3.11
N ILE A 8 -12.20 -10.17 4.45
CA ILE A 8 -11.13 -10.90 5.14
C ILE A 8 -11.15 -12.38 4.76
N GLY A 9 -12.31 -13.03 4.85
CA GLY A 9 -12.45 -14.45 4.53
C GLY A 9 -12.22 -14.73 3.05
N LYS A 10 -12.80 -13.94 2.15
CA LYS A 10 -12.72 -14.19 0.70
C LYS A 10 -11.33 -13.92 0.13
N LEU A 11 -10.63 -12.91 0.63
CA LEU A 11 -9.31 -12.50 0.14
C LEU A 11 -8.17 -13.05 1.00
N ASN A 12 -8.47 -13.89 1.99
CA ASN A 12 -7.51 -14.47 2.92
C ASN A 12 -6.59 -13.40 3.56
N LEU A 13 -7.22 -12.35 4.10
CA LEU A 13 -6.50 -11.23 4.69
C LEU A 13 -6.04 -11.55 6.10
N GLN A 14 -4.88 -11.01 6.48
CA GLN A 14 -4.30 -11.11 7.81
C GLN A 14 -4.06 -9.71 8.37
N ARG A 15 -3.93 -9.58 9.69
CA ARG A 15 -3.64 -8.28 10.32
C ARG A 15 -2.28 -7.74 9.83
N HIS A 16 -2.27 -6.48 9.40
CA HIS A 16 -1.04 -5.81 8.98
C HIS A 16 -0.38 -5.12 10.19
N PRO A 17 0.96 -5.15 10.33
CA PRO A 17 1.66 -4.51 11.46
C PRO A 17 1.38 -3.02 11.61
N GLU A 18 1.08 -2.35 10.49
CA GLU A 18 0.81 -0.91 10.46
C GLU A 18 -0.67 -0.58 10.63
N GLY A 19 -1.53 -1.58 10.84
CA GLY A 19 -2.98 -1.43 10.97
C GLY A 19 -3.76 -1.88 9.73
N GLY A 20 -5.03 -2.23 9.92
CA GLY A 20 -5.85 -2.85 8.89
C GLY A 20 -5.52 -4.33 8.65
N TYR A 21 -5.80 -4.77 7.43
CA TYR A 21 -5.59 -6.14 6.96
C TYR A 21 -4.96 -6.16 5.58
N PHE A 22 -4.17 -7.18 5.29
CA PHE A 22 -3.51 -7.33 3.99
C PHE A 22 -3.36 -8.79 3.56
N SER A 23 -3.09 -8.99 2.28
CA SER A 23 -2.63 -10.28 1.73
C SER A 23 -1.84 -10.04 0.44
N GLU A 24 -0.68 -10.67 0.30
CA GLU A 24 0.09 -10.61 -0.96
C GLU A 24 -0.54 -11.51 -2.02
N ILE A 25 -0.83 -10.93 -3.18
CA ILE A 25 -1.50 -11.60 -4.30
C ILE A 25 -0.59 -11.79 -5.52
N TYR A 26 0.53 -11.09 -5.55
CA TYR A 26 1.51 -11.21 -6.61
C TYR A 26 2.91 -10.90 -6.09
N ARG A 27 3.86 -11.70 -6.54
CA ARG A 27 5.30 -11.45 -6.44
C ARG A 27 5.94 -11.90 -7.74
N SER A 28 6.69 -10.99 -8.37
CA SER A 28 7.36 -11.29 -9.63
C SER A 28 8.37 -12.42 -9.45
N THR A 29 8.45 -13.32 -10.43
CA THR A 29 9.52 -14.31 -10.52
C THR A 29 10.82 -13.71 -11.05
N ASP A 30 10.73 -12.57 -11.75
CA ASP A 30 11.89 -11.86 -12.26
C ASP A 30 12.59 -11.12 -11.14
N LYS A 31 13.91 -11.25 -11.13
CA LYS A 31 14.80 -10.56 -10.21
C LYS A 31 15.46 -9.39 -10.93
N VAL A 32 15.52 -8.24 -10.25
CA VAL A 32 16.15 -7.03 -10.76
C VAL A 32 17.22 -6.54 -9.79
N ILE A 33 18.22 -5.85 -10.33
CA ILE A 33 19.21 -5.10 -9.55
C ILE A 33 18.92 -3.62 -9.77
N PRO A 34 18.31 -2.91 -8.80
CA PRO A 34 18.05 -1.49 -8.94
C PRO A 34 19.37 -0.71 -9.10
N LEU A 35 19.39 0.24 -10.02
CA LEU A 35 20.61 1.01 -10.32
C LEU A 35 20.93 2.08 -9.27
N ASN A 36 19.93 2.53 -8.50
CA ASN A 36 20.09 3.60 -7.51
C ASN A 36 20.81 3.10 -6.24
N ASP A 37 21.76 3.89 -5.73
CA ASP A 37 22.60 3.54 -4.58
C ASP A 37 21.84 3.29 -3.27
N ARG A 38 20.59 3.79 -3.12
CA ARG A 38 19.72 3.48 -1.96
C ARG A 38 19.41 1.98 -1.80
N TYR A 39 19.67 1.19 -2.83
CA TYR A 39 19.53 -0.26 -2.88
C TYR A 39 20.87 -1.00 -2.81
N ARG A 40 21.86 -0.45 -2.13
CA ARG A 40 23.13 -1.12 -1.81
C ARG A 40 23.24 -1.47 -0.33
N SER A 41 24.00 -2.54 -0.03
CA SER A 41 24.47 -2.90 1.32
C SER A 41 25.96 -3.21 1.20
N ASP A 42 26.80 -2.62 2.06
CA ASP A 42 28.27 -2.77 2.01
C ASP A 42 28.85 -2.52 0.61
N ASN A 43 28.38 -1.45 -0.04
CA ASN A 43 28.70 -1.06 -1.43
C ASN A 43 28.32 -2.10 -2.52
N LYS A 44 27.61 -3.18 -2.18
CA LYS A 44 27.15 -4.19 -3.14
C LYS A 44 25.69 -3.97 -3.52
N PRO A 45 25.31 -4.13 -4.80
CA PRO A 45 23.93 -4.06 -5.22
C PRO A 45 23.07 -5.14 -4.55
N ILE A 46 21.86 -4.79 -4.14
CA ILE A 46 20.89 -5.76 -3.59
C ILE A 46 19.91 -6.17 -4.69
N THR A 47 19.74 -7.48 -4.87
CA THR A 47 18.70 -8.02 -5.77
C THR A 47 17.32 -7.89 -5.15
N ARG A 48 16.31 -7.56 -5.96
CA ARG A 48 14.90 -7.42 -5.57
C ARG A 48 14.00 -8.19 -6.54
N ASP A 49 12.79 -8.53 -6.11
CA ASP A 49 11.71 -8.89 -7.04
C ASP A 49 11.34 -7.67 -7.88
N ALA A 50 10.98 -7.88 -9.16
CA ALA A 50 10.60 -6.77 -10.04
C ALA A 50 9.34 -6.03 -9.58
N GLY A 51 8.48 -6.67 -8.79
CA GLY A 51 7.31 -6.05 -8.18
C GLY A 51 6.51 -7.02 -7.32
N THR A 52 5.70 -6.45 -6.42
CA THR A 52 4.72 -7.15 -5.60
C THR A 52 3.39 -6.42 -5.65
N SER A 53 2.30 -7.11 -5.34
CA SER A 53 0.99 -6.49 -5.15
C SER A 53 0.26 -7.17 -4.00
N ILE A 54 -0.48 -6.36 -3.24
CA ILE A 54 -1.26 -6.81 -2.10
C ILE A 54 -2.72 -6.34 -2.24
N TYR A 55 -3.63 -7.06 -1.61
CA TYR A 55 -4.86 -6.45 -1.12
C TYR A 55 -4.59 -5.79 0.22
N PHE A 56 -5.22 -4.64 0.46
CA PHE A 56 -5.20 -3.92 1.72
C PHE A 56 -6.61 -3.42 2.06
N LEU A 57 -7.02 -3.58 3.33
CA LEU A 57 -8.36 -3.25 3.81
C LEU A 57 -8.28 -2.55 5.16
N LEU A 58 -9.01 -1.45 5.30
CA LEU A 58 -9.23 -0.76 6.57
C LEU A 58 -10.69 -0.93 7.00
N ASP A 59 -10.91 -1.26 8.27
CA ASP A 59 -12.21 -1.10 8.94
C ASP A 59 -12.34 0.32 9.52
N LYS A 60 -13.54 0.71 9.94
CA LYS A 60 -13.90 2.05 10.44
C LYS A 60 -12.98 2.59 11.55
N THR A 61 -12.38 1.71 12.34
CA THR A 61 -11.50 2.08 13.46
C THR A 61 -10.03 1.90 13.14
N ASP A 62 -9.70 1.30 12.00
CA ASP A 62 -8.32 1.06 11.59
C ASP A 62 -7.76 2.31 10.88
N TYR A 63 -6.44 2.47 10.97
CA TYR A 63 -5.67 3.40 10.15
C TYR A 63 -4.38 2.70 9.74
N SER A 64 -3.74 3.20 8.68
CA SER A 64 -2.37 2.81 8.33
C SER A 64 -1.41 3.76 9.01
N ALA A 65 -0.59 3.25 9.93
CA ALA A 65 0.43 4.04 10.63
C ALA A 65 1.46 4.58 9.64
N TRP A 66 2.09 5.69 10.02
CA TRP A 66 3.17 6.30 9.25
C TRP A 66 4.34 5.33 9.05
N HIS A 67 4.78 5.21 7.81
CA HIS A 67 5.92 4.40 7.42
C HIS A 67 6.58 5.01 6.17
N VAL A 68 7.78 4.53 5.83
CA VAL A 68 8.53 5.01 4.67
C VAL A 68 8.96 3.82 3.84
N LEU A 69 8.73 3.88 2.53
CA LEU A 69 9.16 2.88 1.57
C LEU A 69 10.38 3.37 0.78
N LYS A 70 11.23 2.42 0.40
CA LYS A 70 12.37 2.70 -0.51
C LYS A 70 11.93 2.79 -1.97
N SER A 71 10.79 2.19 -2.30
CA SER A 71 10.21 2.15 -3.66
C SER A 71 8.95 2.97 -3.69
N ASP A 72 8.59 3.45 -4.89
CA ASP A 72 7.27 4.02 -5.13
C ASP A 72 6.20 2.95 -4.88
N GLU A 73 5.03 3.37 -4.41
CA GLU A 73 3.89 2.52 -4.16
C GLU A 73 2.69 3.01 -4.97
N ILE A 74 1.98 2.08 -5.60
CA ILE A 74 0.81 2.38 -6.43
C ILE A 74 -0.42 1.83 -5.73
N TRP A 75 -1.42 2.69 -5.57
CA TRP A 75 -2.67 2.37 -4.91
C TRP A 75 -3.83 2.28 -5.90
N HIS A 76 -4.63 1.23 -5.78
CA HIS A 76 -5.84 1.01 -6.57
C HIS A 76 -7.06 0.90 -5.64
N PHE A 77 -8.05 1.77 -5.86
CA PHE A 77 -9.32 1.70 -5.15
C PHE A 77 -10.20 0.58 -5.73
N TYR A 78 -10.74 -0.29 -4.87
CA TYR A 78 -11.61 -1.40 -5.29
C TYR A 78 -13.05 -1.28 -4.79
N ASP A 79 -13.26 -0.95 -3.52
CA ASP A 79 -14.59 -0.82 -2.92
C ASP A 79 -14.51 -0.01 -1.61
N GLY A 80 -15.67 0.42 -1.11
CA GLY A 80 -15.82 1.12 0.17
C GLY A 80 -16.01 2.62 0.03
N SER A 81 -15.62 3.36 1.07
CA SER A 81 -15.63 4.82 1.09
C SER A 81 -14.27 5.38 0.66
N PRO A 82 -14.21 6.61 0.10
CA PRO A 82 -12.94 7.25 -0.19
C PRO A 82 -12.02 7.30 1.03
N MET A 83 -10.73 7.08 0.80
CA MET A 83 -9.69 7.10 1.82
C MET A 83 -8.78 8.31 1.62
N HIS A 84 -8.39 8.94 2.73
CA HIS A 84 -7.34 9.95 2.71
C HIS A 84 -5.98 9.29 2.87
N ILE A 85 -5.06 9.56 1.94
CA ILE A 85 -3.66 9.17 2.02
C ILE A 85 -2.86 10.42 2.33
N HIS A 86 -2.19 10.41 3.47
CA HIS A 86 -1.34 11.51 3.91
C HIS A 86 0.12 11.19 3.58
N THR A 87 0.83 12.15 2.98
CA THR A 87 2.25 12.04 2.67
C THR A 87 2.97 13.26 3.21
N ILE A 88 4.17 13.06 3.76
CA ILE A 88 5.08 14.15 4.16
C ILE A 88 6.31 14.05 3.26
N ASP A 89 6.65 15.13 2.56
CA ASP A 89 7.82 15.15 1.68
C ASP A 89 9.13 15.43 2.45
N GLU A 90 10.25 15.45 1.73
CA GLU A 90 11.58 15.68 2.30
C GLU A 90 11.76 17.10 2.88
N GLN A 91 10.87 18.04 2.54
CA GLN A 91 10.83 19.40 3.09
C GLN A 91 9.93 19.48 4.33
N GLY A 92 9.21 18.40 4.67
CA GLY A 92 8.28 18.35 5.79
C GLY A 92 6.87 18.81 5.44
N GLU A 93 6.55 19.02 4.17
CA GLU A 93 5.23 19.48 3.74
C GLU A 93 4.22 18.33 3.73
N LEU A 94 3.11 18.52 4.43
CA LEU A 94 2.01 17.56 4.48
C LEU A 94 1.09 17.75 3.27
N LYS A 95 0.89 16.66 2.51
CA LYS A 95 -0.10 16.58 1.44
C LYS A 95 -1.12 15.50 1.73
N THR A 96 -2.37 15.77 1.37
CA THR A 96 -3.47 14.80 1.47
C THR A 96 -4.00 14.49 0.08
N HIS A 97 -4.06 13.20 -0.23
CA HIS A 97 -4.64 12.65 -1.45
C HIS A 97 -5.94 11.93 -1.11
N ILE A 98 -6.92 11.99 -2.01
CA ILE A 98 -8.16 11.22 -1.87
C ILE A 98 -8.10 10.06 -2.85
N LEU A 99 -8.16 8.84 -2.33
CA LEU A 99 -8.27 7.61 -3.11
C LEU A 99 -9.69 7.07 -2.98
N GLY A 100 -10.44 7.06 -4.07
CA GLY A 100 -11.83 6.64 -4.08
C GLY A 100 -12.36 6.42 -5.48
N ASN A 101 -13.65 6.15 -5.59
CA ASN A 101 -14.33 6.14 -6.87
C ASN A 101 -14.35 7.57 -7.46
N PRO A 102 -13.76 7.81 -8.64
CA PRO A 102 -13.66 9.16 -9.22
C PRO A 102 -15.02 9.74 -9.64
N CYS A 103 -16.04 8.89 -9.82
CA CYS A 103 -17.42 9.31 -10.11
C CYS A 103 -18.23 9.59 -8.84
N PHE A 104 -17.66 9.36 -7.66
CA PHE A 104 -18.26 9.76 -6.40
C PHE A 104 -18.09 11.28 -6.27
N THR A 105 -19.09 12.03 -6.70
CA THR A 105 -19.26 13.41 -6.28
C THR A 105 -19.82 13.38 -4.87
N ASP A 106 -19.16 14.04 -3.92
CA ASP A 106 -19.80 14.37 -2.65
C ASP A 106 -21.18 14.97 -2.96
N GLY A 107 -22.22 14.45 -2.33
CA GLY A 107 -23.58 14.97 -2.47
C GLY A 107 -23.69 16.42 -2.02
#